data_AF-A0A8H3F2V0-F1
#
_entry.id   AF-A0A8H3F2V0-F1
#
_cell.length_a   1.000
_cell.length_b   1.000
_cell.length_c   1.000
_cell.angle_alpha   90.00
_cell.angle_beta   90.00
_cell.angle_gamma   90.00
#
_symmetry.space_group_name_H-M   'P 1'
#
loop_
_entity.id
_entity.type
_entity.pdbx_description
1 polymer ?
#
loop_
_entity_poly.entity_id
_entity_poly.type
_entity_poly.pdbx_seq_one_letter_code
_entity_poly.pdbx_strand_id
1 'polypeptide(L)'
;MSWLRRLSRDHTSKIESDLENPEYIGRSVSDQVNNNTKASGATKDSQFPTTGETMRRSIPSRQYQDQQFSDTPNAAGAFEPIPDPLARAYNEALKPYMERITILQGDLEESNNRINLLKNDLDNANVQVNRLENEKASLHNWIDKRGLRPDLPTDLSQSIAETSPVAASTLATQLDRKMTMINFSLHHLADSLPNPIPASTVTDTLSTLLPKISYLSTLPTGPAFAFESLIKLAGNLNSHNSGEETDRDHNTIAEFYTALDDAMEMVVRKRLAAVAEGDEHWEVAKDVRRLEKTATFLRKEMNVRNYFLRSLDVMRGNDLRGLGGQHLPAGSHGQPYSSDSV
;
A
#
# COMPACT_ATOMS: atom_id res chain seq x y z
N MET A 1 18.54 1.25 29.99
CA MET A 1 17.49 2.25 29.67
C MET A 1 17.66 2.91 28.30
N SER A 2 18.84 3.39 27.88
CA SER A 2 19.01 4.04 26.56
C SER A 2 19.04 3.06 25.36
N TRP A 3 19.52 1.83 25.56
CA TRP A 3 19.60 0.82 24.49
C TRP A 3 18.23 0.26 24.06
N LEU A 4 17.27 0.11 24.98
CA LEU A 4 15.90 -0.32 24.66
C LEU A 4 15.11 0.77 23.89
N ARG A 5 15.30 2.05 24.22
CA ARG A 5 14.76 3.16 23.40
C ARG A 5 15.41 3.23 22.03
N ARG A 6 16.68 2.84 21.92
CA ARG A 6 17.40 2.76 20.64
C ARG A 6 16.85 1.61 19.79
N LEU A 7 16.63 0.43 20.37
CA LEU A 7 15.98 -0.70 19.69
C LEU A 7 14.53 -0.42 19.28
N SER A 8 13.76 0.26 20.14
CA SER A 8 12.39 0.69 19.79
C SER A 8 12.42 1.68 18.62
N ARG A 9 13.31 2.68 18.65
CA ARG A 9 13.51 3.61 17.52
C ARG A 9 14.01 2.90 16.26
N ASP A 10 14.96 1.98 16.39
CA ASP A 10 15.58 1.25 15.28
C ASP A 10 14.63 0.22 14.67
N HIS A 11 13.68 -0.34 15.45
CA HIS A 11 12.60 -1.17 14.92
C HIS A 11 11.48 -0.34 14.30
N THR A 12 11.10 0.81 14.88
CA THR A 12 10.12 1.70 14.24
C THR A 12 10.66 2.29 12.94
N SER A 13 11.95 2.65 12.88
CA SER A 13 12.58 3.19 11.68
C SER A 13 12.81 2.11 10.63
N LYS A 14 13.10 0.86 11.03
CA LYS A 14 13.18 -0.28 10.10
C LYS A 14 11.81 -0.67 9.54
N ILE A 15 10.76 -0.60 10.35
CA ILE A 15 9.38 -0.76 9.88
C ILE A 15 9.00 0.39 8.93
N GLU A 16 9.41 1.63 9.22
CA GLU A 16 9.19 2.77 8.32
C GLU A 16 9.98 2.65 7.00
N SER A 17 11.23 2.18 7.03
CA SER A 17 12.04 1.95 5.82
C SER A 17 11.54 0.77 4.99
N ASP A 18 11.02 -0.28 5.63
CA ASP A 18 10.44 -1.44 4.94
C ASP A 18 9.05 -1.11 4.36
N LEU A 19 8.36 -0.10 4.91
CA LEU A 19 7.10 0.46 4.38
C LEU A 19 7.31 1.43 3.21
N GLU A 20 8.49 2.05 3.09
CA GLU A 20 8.88 2.86 1.93
C GLU A 20 9.37 2.02 0.75
N ASN A 21 9.50 0.70 0.92
CA ASN A 21 9.95 -0.21 -0.13
C ASN A 21 8.75 -0.75 -0.95
N PRO A 22 8.54 -0.30 -2.21
CA PRO A 22 7.38 -0.67 -3.02
C PRO A 22 7.32 -2.15 -3.40
N GLU A 23 8.42 -2.90 -3.26
CA GLU A 23 8.47 -4.33 -3.58
C GLU A 23 7.58 -5.20 -2.67
N TYR A 24 7.28 -4.75 -1.44
CA TYR A 24 6.45 -5.52 -0.51
C TYR A 24 4.94 -5.35 -0.73
N ILE A 25 4.53 -4.22 -1.32
CA ILE A 25 3.11 -3.92 -1.61
C ILE A 25 2.63 -4.60 -2.90
N GLY A 26 3.53 -4.87 -3.85
CA GLY A 26 3.20 -5.47 -5.16
C GLY A 26 2.78 -6.95 -5.12
N ARG A 27 3.24 -7.73 -4.13
CA ARG A 27 2.88 -9.16 -4.04
C ARG A 27 1.46 -9.40 -3.53
N SER A 28 0.97 -8.60 -2.59
CA SER A 28 -0.36 -8.81 -2.00
C SER A 28 -1.52 -8.38 -2.91
N VAL A 29 -1.31 -7.45 -3.84
CA VAL A 29 -2.38 -6.95 -4.72
C VAL A 29 -2.59 -7.87 -5.94
N SER A 30 -1.53 -8.54 -6.40
CA SER A 30 -1.59 -9.45 -7.55
C SER A 30 -2.44 -10.71 -7.28
N ASP A 31 -2.43 -11.20 -6.04
CA ASP A 31 -3.21 -12.39 -5.64
C ASP A 31 -4.70 -12.09 -5.44
N GLN A 32 -5.07 -10.83 -5.20
CA GLN A 32 -6.46 -10.43 -4.94
C GLN A 32 -7.23 -10.07 -6.22
N VAL A 33 -6.54 -9.63 -7.28
CA VAL A 33 -7.17 -9.28 -8.57
C VAL A 33 -7.55 -10.53 -9.38
N ASN A 34 -6.85 -11.66 -9.20
CA ASN A 34 -7.11 -12.88 -9.97
C ASN A 34 -8.37 -13.66 -9.54
N ASN A 35 -8.95 -13.36 -8.38
CA ASN A 35 -10.12 -14.08 -7.86
C ASN A 35 -11.46 -13.44 -8.24
N ASN A 36 -11.48 -12.20 -8.73
CA ASN A 36 -12.72 -11.51 -9.11
C ASN A 36 -13.10 -11.65 -10.60
N THR A 37 -12.22 -12.20 -11.44
CA THR A 37 -12.46 -12.32 -12.90
C THR A 37 -13.09 -13.67 -13.31
N LYS A 38 -13.35 -14.58 -12.37
CA LYS A 38 -13.93 -15.91 -12.65
C LYS A 38 -15.42 -16.07 -12.34
N ALA A 39 -16.11 -15.00 -11.93
CA ALA A 39 -17.53 -15.05 -11.57
C ALA A 39 -18.37 -13.98 -12.28
N SER A 40 -18.30 -13.92 -13.62
CA SER A 40 -19.38 -13.38 -14.47
C SER A 40 -19.07 -13.65 -15.93
N GLY A 41 -19.90 -14.45 -16.58
CA GLY A 41 -19.70 -14.81 -17.98
C GLY A 41 -20.86 -15.57 -18.59
N ALA A 42 -22.00 -14.90 -18.73
CA ALA A 42 -23.02 -15.26 -19.71
C ALA A 42 -23.62 -13.97 -20.29
N THR A 43 -23.30 -13.65 -21.55
CA THR A 43 -24.23 -13.36 -22.68
C THR A 43 -23.53 -12.64 -23.86
N LYS A 44 -23.53 -13.33 -25.00
CA LYS A 44 -23.79 -12.95 -26.42
C LYS A 44 -23.47 -11.55 -27.01
N ASP A 45 -22.85 -11.65 -28.20
CA ASP A 45 -23.05 -10.96 -29.49
C ASP A 45 -22.80 -9.44 -29.65
N SER A 46 -21.83 -9.09 -30.52
CA SER A 46 -21.97 -8.03 -31.56
C SER A 46 -20.76 -8.02 -32.52
N GLN A 47 -21.02 -8.18 -33.83
CA GLN A 47 -20.16 -7.75 -34.97
C GLN A 47 -20.18 -6.19 -35.06
N PHE A 48 -19.26 -5.42 -35.67
CA PHE A 48 -18.79 -5.32 -37.07
C PHE A 48 -17.71 -4.18 -37.17
N PRO A 49 -17.15 -3.78 -38.34
CA PRO A 49 -15.69 -3.63 -38.56
C PRO A 49 -15.22 -2.16 -38.75
N THR A 50 -13.91 -1.96 -38.96
CA THR A 50 -13.41 -0.69 -39.52
C THR A 50 -12.18 -0.88 -40.40
N THR A 51 -12.27 -0.34 -41.61
CA THR A 51 -11.27 -0.17 -42.67
C THR A 51 -10.42 1.10 -42.44
N GLY A 52 -9.23 1.17 -43.05
CA GLY A 52 -8.49 2.43 -43.17
C GLY A 52 -7.01 2.29 -43.53
N GLU A 53 -6.71 2.39 -44.83
CA GLU A 53 -5.38 2.46 -45.45
C GLU A 53 -4.59 3.72 -45.08
N THR A 54 -3.24 3.67 -45.05
CA THR A 54 -2.42 4.62 -45.82
C THR A 54 -0.96 4.17 -46.03
N MET A 55 -0.62 4.12 -47.33
CA MET A 55 0.65 4.11 -48.06
C MET A 55 1.99 4.35 -47.32
N ARG A 56 3.01 3.54 -47.69
CA ARG A 56 4.36 4.05 -48.00
C ARG A 56 5.06 3.20 -49.09
N ARG A 57 5.76 3.92 -49.97
CA ARG A 57 6.21 3.57 -51.33
C ARG A 57 7.36 2.56 -51.39
N SER A 58 7.31 1.75 -52.46
CA SER A 58 8.40 0.93 -53.01
C SER A 58 9.17 1.67 -54.11
N ILE A 59 10.49 1.45 -54.23
CA ILE A 59 11.23 1.48 -55.50
C ILE A 59 12.27 0.33 -55.49
N PRO A 60 12.37 -0.50 -56.55
CA PRO A 60 13.18 -1.74 -56.58
C PRO A 60 14.46 -1.62 -57.43
N SER A 61 15.44 -2.50 -57.21
CA SER A 61 16.56 -2.86 -58.11
C SER A 61 17.33 -4.04 -57.49
N ARG A 62 17.92 -5.03 -58.17
CA ARG A 62 17.96 -5.54 -59.55
C ARG A 62 18.56 -6.95 -59.38
N GLN A 63 17.93 -8.00 -59.89
CA GLN A 63 18.54 -9.32 -60.04
C GLN A 63 19.15 -9.42 -61.44
N TYR A 64 20.44 -9.70 -61.55
CA TYR A 64 21.07 -10.12 -62.80
C TYR A 64 21.11 -11.65 -62.84
N GLN A 65 20.71 -12.16 -63.98
CA GLN A 65 20.52 -13.56 -64.33
C GLN A 65 21.64 -13.91 -65.31
N ASP A 66 22.51 -14.85 -64.93
CA ASP A 66 23.55 -15.40 -65.80
C ASP A 66 23.01 -16.64 -66.52
N GLN A 67 23.12 -16.68 -67.86
CA GLN A 67 23.30 -17.92 -68.62
C GLN A 67 23.85 -17.67 -70.03
N GLN A 68 25.11 -18.12 -70.21
CA GLN A 68 25.74 -18.86 -71.33
C GLN A 68 25.54 -18.44 -72.80
N PHE A 69 26.66 -18.36 -73.54
CA PHE A 69 26.90 -19.07 -74.82
C PHE A 69 28.41 -19.09 -75.16
N SER A 70 28.77 -19.95 -76.12
CA SER A 70 30.00 -20.74 -76.25
C SER A 70 31.04 -20.29 -77.30
N ASP A 71 32.17 -20.99 -77.25
CA ASP A 71 33.12 -21.37 -78.32
C ASP A 71 34.33 -20.49 -78.72
N THR A 72 35.40 -21.25 -78.94
CA THR A 72 36.85 -21.00 -79.15
C THR A 72 37.15 -20.67 -80.65
N PRO A 73 38.40 -20.53 -81.18
CA PRO A 73 39.72 -20.91 -80.62
C PRO A 73 40.92 -19.99 -80.97
N ASN A 74 42.04 -20.14 -80.23
CA ASN A 74 43.33 -20.35 -80.90
C ASN A 74 44.44 -20.92 -80.00
N ALA A 75 44.98 -22.04 -80.48
CA ALA A 75 46.38 -22.48 -80.50
C ALA A 75 47.31 -22.35 -79.27
N ALA A 76 47.70 -23.54 -78.81
CA ALA A 76 49.08 -24.02 -78.71
C ALA A 76 49.98 -23.50 -77.58
N GLY A 77 50.43 -24.45 -76.77
CA GLY A 77 51.63 -24.30 -75.95
C GLY A 77 51.45 -24.91 -74.57
N ALA A 78 51.66 -26.23 -74.49
CA ALA A 78 52.02 -26.87 -73.24
C ALA A 78 53.35 -26.25 -72.76
N PHE A 79 53.25 -25.23 -71.92
CA PHE A 79 54.18 -25.04 -70.83
C PHE A 79 53.36 -25.32 -69.58
N GLU A 80 53.62 -26.44 -68.90
CA GLU A 80 53.45 -26.41 -67.45
C GLU A 80 54.29 -25.22 -66.98
N PRO A 81 53.69 -24.14 -66.44
CA PRO A 81 54.47 -23.02 -65.97
C PRO A 81 55.27 -23.55 -64.78
N ILE A 82 56.56 -23.81 -65.02
CA ILE A 82 57.57 -23.98 -63.99
C ILE A 82 57.32 -22.83 -63.01
N PRO A 83 56.96 -23.10 -61.75
CA PRO A 83 56.48 -22.06 -60.85
C PRO A 83 57.59 -21.04 -60.67
N ASP A 84 57.35 -19.82 -61.16
CA ASP A 84 58.29 -18.70 -61.10
C ASP A 84 58.73 -18.52 -59.64
N PRO A 85 60.04 -18.67 -59.34
CA PRO A 85 60.53 -18.59 -57.96
C PRO A 85 60.25 -17.23 -57.33
N LEU A 86 60.15 -16.16 -58.12
CA LEU A 86 59.74 -14.83 -57.65
C LEU A 86 58.26 -14.80 -57.26
N ALA A 87 57.39 -15.33 -58.10
CA ALA A 87 55.97 -15.48 -57.76
C ALA A 87 55.78 -16.36 -56.51
N ARG A 88 56.56 -17.43 -56.36
CA ARG A 88 56.54 -18.28 -55.16
C ARG A 88 57.01 -17.53 -53.92
N ALA A 89 58.15 -16.83 -53.98
CA ALA A 89 58.68 -16.05 -52.86
C ALA A 89 57.76 -14.90 -52.47
N TYR A 90 57.12 -14.23 -53.44
CA TYR A 90 56.12 -13.19 -53.21
C TYR A 90 54.86 -13.74 -52.53
N ASN A 91 54.32 -14.85 -53.05
CA ASN A 91 53.16 -15.50 -52.44
C ASN A 91 53.48 -16.02 -51.02
N GLU A 92 54.69 -16.51 -50.79
CA GLU A 92 55.17 -16.97 -49.49
C GLU A 92 55.37 -15.81 -48.50
N ALA A 93 55.81 -14.63 -48.97
CA ALA A 93 55.90 -13.40 -48.19
C ALA A 93 54.53 -12.78 -47.86
N LEU A 94 53.53 -12.96 -48.73
CA LEU A 94 52.17 -12.44 -48.51
C LEU A 94 51.31 -13.29 -47.57
N LYS A 95 51.54 -14.61 -47.53
CA LYS A 95 50.81 -15.55 -46.65
C LYS A 95 50.62 -15.05 -45.21
N PRO A 96 51.66 -14.62 -44.47
CA PRO A 96 51.49 -14.17 -43.08
C PRO A 96 50.62 -12.92 -42.96
N TYR A 97 50.63 -12.02 -43.95
CA TYR A 97 49.77 -10.83 -43.96
C TYR A 97 48.33 -11.18 -44.29
N MET A 98 48.10 -12.11 -45.23
CA MET A 98 46.76 -12.62 -45.53
C MET A 98 46.16 -13.34 -44.32
N GLU A 99 46.94 -14.16 -43.63
CA GLU A 99 46.52 -14.81 -42.38
C GLU A 99 46.18 -13.77 -41.30
N ARG A 100 47.00 -12.73 -41.14
CA ARG A 100 46.72 -11.63 -40.21
C ARG A 100 45.43 -10.87 -40.55
N ILE A 101 45.17 -10.64 -41.84
CA ILE A 101 43.93 -10.00 -42.31
C ILE A 101 42.73 -10.89 -41.94
N THR A 102 42.80 -12.19 -42.18
CA THR A 102 41.73 -13.14 -41.82
C THR A 102 41.46 -13.14 -40.32
N ILE A 103 42.50 -13.12 -39.48
CA ILE A 103 42.35 -13.03 -38.02
C ILE A 103 41.65 -11.72 -37.63
N LEU A 104 42.10 -10.58 -38.15
CA LEU A 104 41.49 -9.27 -37.85
C LEU A 104 40.04 -9.17 -38.34
N GLN A 105 39.71 -9.82 -39.46
CA GLN A 105 38.34 -9.90 -39.94
C GLN A 105 37.45 -10.72 -39.00
N GLY A 106 37.96 -11.83 -38.45
CA GLY A 106 37.28 -12.62 -37.42
C GLY A 106 37.05 -11.83 -36.13
N ASP A 107 38.07 -11.13 -35.63
CA ASP A 107 37.96 -10.28 -34.43
C ASP A 107 36.91 -9.17 -34.61
N LEU A 108 36.84 -8.58 -35.80
CA LEU A 108 35.86 -7.54 -36.12
C LEU A 108 34.43 -8.10 -36.17
N GLU A 109 34.25 -9.30 -36.74
CA GLU A 109 32.95 -9.97 -36.77
C GLU A 109 32.47 -10.33 -35.35
N GLU A 110 33.35 -10.88 -34.52
CA GLU A 110 33.05 -11.17 -33.11
C GLU A 110 32.67 -9.90 -32.33
N SER A 111 33.43 -8.82 -32.53
CA SER A 111 33.15 -7.52 -31.91
C SER A 111 31.77 -6.98 -32.32
N ASN A 112 31.42 -7.06 -33.60
CA ASN A 112 30.11 -6.64 -34.11
C ASN A 112 28.97 -7.49 -33.52
N ASN A 113 29.17 -8.81 -33.41
CA ASN A 113 28.19 -9.70 -32.77
C ASN A 113 27.98 -9.33 -31.29
N ARG A 114 29.06 -9.02 -30.56
CA ARG A 114 28.98 -8.56 -29.18
C ARG A 114 28.25 -7.23 -29.04
N ILE A 115 28.49 -6.28 -29.94
CA ILE A 115 27.78 -5.00 -29.97
C ILE A 115 26.27 -5.21 -30.18
N ASN A 116 25.89 -6.12 -31.07
CA ASN A 116 24.48 -6.44 -31.33
C ASN A 116 23.77 -7.06 -30.12
N LEU A 117 24.45 -7.94 -29.38
CA LEU A 117 23.93 -8.51 -28.14
C LEU A 117 23.72 -7.44 -27.07
N LEU A 118 24.72 -6.58 -26.84
CA LEU A 118 24.63 -5.49 -25.86
C LEU A 118 23.51 -4.50 -26.22
N LYS A 119 23.27 -4.26 -27.51
CA LYS A 119 22.17 -3.41 -27.97
C LYS A 119 20.81 -4.04 -27.65
N ASN A 120 20.66 -5.34 -27.83
CA ASN A 120 19.44 -6.06 -27.47
C ASN A 120 19.18 -5.99 -25.95
N ASP A 121 20.21 -6.22 -25.15
CA ASP A 121 20.10 -6.13 -23.68
C ASP A 121 19.70 -4.71 -23.23
N LEU A 122 20.28 -3.68 -23.87
CA LEU A 122 19.92 -2.29 -23.61
C LEU A 122 18.46 -1.98 -23.98
N ASP A 123 18.00 -2.48 -25.12
CA ASP A 123 16.60 -2.31 -25.55
C ASP A 123 15.64 -2.99 -24.56
N ASN A 124 15.96 -4.20 -24.10
CA ASN A 124 15.18 -4.91 -23.08
C ASN A 124 15.16 -4.14 -21.74
N ALA A 125 16.31 -3.62 -21.30
CA ALA A 125 16.40 -2.81 -20.10
C ALA A 125 15.55 -1.54 -20.21
N ASN A 126 15.57 -0.86 -21.35
CA ASN A 126 14.75 0.33 -21.59
C ASN A 126 13.24 0.02 -21.56
N VAL A 127 12.82 -1.11 -22.12
CA VAL A 127 11.41 -1.57 -22.03
C VAL A 127 11.02 -1.82 -20.57
N GLN A 128 11.90 -2.43 -19.78
CA GLN A 128 11.66 -2.67 -18.36
C GLN A 128 11.57 -1.36 -17.57
N VAL A 129 12.46 -0.40 -17.82
CA VAL A 129 12.41 0.94 -17.20
C VAL A 129 11.08 1.63 -17.51
N ASN A 130 10.68 1.68 -18.78
CA ASN A 130 9.42 2.28 -19.19
C ASN A 130 8.20 1.63 -18.52
N ARG A 131 8.23 0.30 -18.36
CA ARG A 131 7.17 -0.42 -17.63
C ARG A 131 7.12 0.02 -16.16
N LEU A 132 8.25 0.07 -15.48
CA LEU A 132 8.33 0.49 -14.08
C LEU A 132 7.91 1.95 -13.89
N GLU A 133 8.27 2.83 -14.81
CA GLU A 133 7.84 4.24 -14.80
C GLU A 133 6.33 4.37 -14.96
N ASN A 134 5.71 3.58 -15.85
CA ASN A 134 4.25 3.53 -16.01
C ASN A 134 3.55 2.98 -14.77
N GLU A 135 4.09 1.91 -14.16
CA GLU A 135 3.58 1.35 -12.91
C GLU A 135 3.68 2.37 -11.76
N LYS A 136 4.83 3.06 -11.64
CA LYS A 136 5.04 4.16 -10.67
C LYS A 136 4.04 5.29 -10.88
N ALA A 137 3.84 5.75 -12.12
CA ALA A 137 2.88 6.81 -12.43
C ALA A 137 1.44 6.39 -12.10
N SER A 138 1.06 5.15 -12.39
CA SER A 138 -0.24 4.58 -12.03
C SER A 138 -0.45 4.55 -10.51
N LEU A 139 0.57 4.10 -9.77
CA LEU A 139 0.56 4.11 -8.30
C LEU A 139 0.43 5.54 -7.76
N HIS A 140 1.22 6.48 -8.26
CA HIS A 140 1.16 7.88 -7.85
C HIS A 140 -0.24 8.47 -8.09
N ASN A 141 -0.84 8.23 -9.27
CA ASN A 141 -2.21 8.67 -9.57
C ASN A 141 -3.25 8.03 -8.63
N TRP A 142 -3.06 6.76 -8.25
CA TRP A 142 -3.94 6.08 -7.31
C TRP A 142 -3.82 6.63 -5.88
N ILE A 143 -2.60 6.94 -5.45
CA ILE A 143 -2.31 7.55 -4.15
C ILE A 143 -2.84 9.00 -4.12
N ASP A 144 -2.66 9.75 -5.20
CA ASP A 144 -3.13 11.14 -5.36
C ASP A 144 -4.64 11.20 -5.26
N LYS A 145 -5.39 10.32 -5.94
CA LYS A 145 -6.86 10.22 -5.81
C LYS A 145 -7.35 10.00 -4.37
N ARG A 146 -6.47 9.56 -3.48
CA ARG A 146 -6.76 9.27 -2.07
C ARG A 146 -6.13 10.27 -1.11
N GLY A 147 -5.32 11.23 -1.60
CA GLY A 147 -4.66 12.25 -0.79
C GLY A 147 -3.60 11.69 0.18
N LEU A 148 -2.99 10.55 -0.13
CA LEU A 148 -2.10 9.82 0.79
C LEU A 148 -0.63 9.79 0.33
N ARG A 149 -0.22 10.78 -0.47
CA ARG A 149 1.11 10.77 -1.10
C ARG A 149 2.20 11.21 -0.11
N PRO A 150 3.22 10.36 0.17
CA PRO A 150 4.26 10.69 1.13
C PRO A 150 5.23 11.76 0.62
N ASP A 151 5.38 11.91 -0.70
CA ASP A 151 6.27 12.88 -1.35
C ASP A 151 5.60 14.20 -1.75
N LEU A 152 4.28 14.37 -1.51
CA LEU A 152 3.66 15.69 -1.61
C LEU A 152 3.81 16.45 -0.28
N PRO A 153 3.96 17.79 -0.35
CA PRO A 153 3.82 18.65 0.82
C PRO A 153 2.53 18.31 1.57
N THR A 154 2.63 18.20 2.90
CA THR A 154 1.53 17.73 3.76
C THR A 154 0.23 18.50 3.53
N ASP A 155 0.32 19.80 3.30
CA ASP A 155 -0.83 20.68 3.05
C ASP A 155 -1.61 20.30 1.79
N LEU A 156 -0.93 19.92 0.70
CA LEU A 156 -1.58 19.52 -0.54
C LEU A 156 -2.21 18.13 -0.41
N SER A 157 -1.50 17.18 0.21
CA SER A 157 -2.05 15.85 0.50
C SER A 157 -3.31 15.94 1.38
N GLN A 158 -3.32 16.86 2.36
CA GLN A 158 -4.49 17.14 3.20
C GLN A 158 -5.66 17.69 2.38
N SER A 159 -5.43 18.69 1.54
CA SER A 159 -6.49 19.27 0.70
C SER A 159 -7.16 18.27 -0.26
N ILE A 160 -6.37 17.33 -0.81
CA ILE A 160 -6.88 16.29 -1.70
C ILE A 160 -7.61 15.20 -0.91
N ALA A 161 -7.12 14.87 0.29
CA ALA A 161 -7.78 13.92 1.18
C ALA A 161 -9.13 14.45 1.70
N GLU A 162 -9.22 15.75 2.03
CA GLU A 162 -10.45 16.40 2.50
C GLU A 162 -11.55 16.44 1.43
N THR A 163 -11.17 16.50 0.16
CA THR A 163 -12.11 16.53 -0.98
C THR A 163 -12.43 15.14 -1.54
N SER A 164 -11.70 14.10 -1.11
CA SER A 164 -11.85 12.73 -1.61
C SER A 164 -12.75 11.88 -0.70
N PRO A 165 -13.88 11.34 -1.20
CA PRO A 165 -14.80 10.53 -0.38
C PRO A 165 -14.24 9.17 0.02
N VAL A 166 -13.10 8.74 -0.54
CA VAL A 166 -12.47 7.43 -0.29
C VAL A 166 -11.21 7.56 0.57
N ALA A 167 -10.79 8.79 0.91
CA ALA A 167 -9.58 9.03 1.69
C ALA A 167 -9.69 8.42 3.10
N ALA A 168 -10.81 8.68 3.80
CA ALA A 168 -11.05 8.18 5.15
C ALA A 168 -11.00 6.64 5.23
N SER A 169 -11.72 5.94 4.35
CA SER A 169 -11.75 4.47 4.35
C SER A 169 -10.41 3.85 3.95
N THR A 170 -9.65 4.48 3.05
CA THR A 170 -8.29 4.04 2.72
C THR A 170 -7.34 4.21 3.91
N LEU A 171 -7.32 5.40 4.50
CA LEU A 171 -6.46 5.69 5.65
C LEU A 171 -6.80 4.78 6.83
N ALA A 172 -8.08 4.52 7.08
CA ALA A 172 -8.54 3.56 8.08
C ALA A 172 -8.00 2.14 7.81
N THR A 173 -8.05 1.68 6.56
CA THR A 173 -7.50 0.37 6.17
C THR A 173 -5.98 0.31 6.37
N GLN A 174 -5.26 1.38 6.02
CA GLN A 174 -3.81 1.47 6.24
C GLN A 174 -3.46 1.47 7.73
N LEU A 175 -4.23 2.21 8.55
CA LEU A 175 -4.05 2.24 9.99
C LEU A 175 -4.31 0.88 10.62
N ASP A 176 -5.35 0.17 10.20
CA ASP A 176 -5.67 -1.18 10.68
C ASP A 176 -4.55 -2.19 10.38
N ARG A 177 -3.97 -2.13 9.17
CA ARG A 177 -2.78 -2.93 8.81
C ARG A 177 -1.59 -2.57 9.67
N LYS A 178 -1.29 -1.27 9.84
CA LYS A 178 -0.16 -0.81 10.68
C LYS A 178 -0.35 -1.26 12.13
N MET A 179 -1.56 -1.14 12.63
CA MET A 179 -1.94 -1.55 13.97
C MET A 179 -1.76 -3.05 14.20
N THR A 180 -2.19 -3.86 13.22
CA THR A 180 -2.01 -5.31 13.23
C THR A 180 -0.53 -5.69 13.24
N MET A 181 0.29 -5.05 12.40
CA MET A 181 1.73 -5.28 12.36
C MET A 181 2.41 -4.93 13.68
N ILE A 182 2.09 -3.76 14.26
CA ILE A 182 2.62 -3.37 15.58
C ILE A 182 2.24 -4.40 16.63
N ASN A 183 0.98 -4.84 16.66
CA ASN A 183 0.54 -5.82 17.65
C ASN A 183 1.27 -7.16 17.50
N PHE A 184 1.46 -7.61 16.26
CA PHE A 184 2.24 -8.82 15.97
C PHE A 184 3.69 -8.67 16.43
N SER A 185 4.34 -7.54 16.12
CA SER A 185 5.71 -7.27 16.57
C SER A 185 5.84 -7.22 18.09
N LEU A 186 4.85 -6.66 18.79
CA LEU A 186 4.82 -6.65 20.25
C LEU A 186 4.67 -8.07 20.82
N HIS A 187 3.78 -8.91 20.27
CA HIS A 187 3.69 -10.31 20.71
C HIS A 187 4.98 -11.08 20.43
N HIS A 188 5.57 -10.91 19.24
CA HIS A 188 6.84 -11.55 18.91
C HIS A 188 7.98 -11.12 19.84
N LEU A 189 8.03 -9.84 20.21
CA LEU A 189 8.98 -9.33 21.18
C LEU A 189 8.73 -9.92 22.58
N ALA A 190 7.47 -10.08 22.97
CA ALA A 190 7.10 -10.64 24.26
C ALA A 190 7.55 -12.11 24.36
N ASP A 191 7.33 -12.89 23.30
CA ASP A 191 7.75 -14.29 23.22
C ASP A 191 9.28 -14.45 23.21
N SER A 192 10.00 -13.46 22.68
CA SER A 192 11.46 -13.49 22.53
C SER A 192 12.21 -13.02 23.78
N LEU A 193 11.53 -12.36 24.72
CA LEU A 193 12.16 -11.80 25.91
C LEU A 193 11.96 -12.73 27.13
N PRO A 194 12.98 -12.85 28.00
CA PRO A 194 12.86 -13.62 29.24
C PRO A 194 11.98 -12.91 30.29
N ASN A 195 11.71 -11.62 30.12
CA ASN A 195 10.87 -10.80 31.00
C ASN A 195 9.74 -10.14 30.19
N PRO A 196 8.60 -9.80 30.83
CA PRO A 196 7.52 -9.06 30.18
C PRO A 196 8.02 -7.74 29.55
N ILE A 197 7.38 -7.33 28.46
CA ILE A 197 7.66 -6.04 27.84
C ILE A 197 7.26 -4.93 28.82
N PRO A 198 8.12 -3.93 29.08
CA PRO A 198 7.76 -2.79 29.92
C PRO A 198 6.54 -2.06 29.37
N ALA A 199 5.60 -1.68 30.24
CA ALA A 199 4.37 -0.99 29.83
C ALA A 199 4.66 0.27 29.01
N SER A 200 5.70 1.02 29.37
CA SER A 200 6.15 2.21 28.63
C SER A 200 6.48 1.91 27.16
N THR A 201 7.09 0.76 26.87
CA THR A 201 7.43 0.39 25.48
C THR A 201 6.15 0.13 24.68
N VAL A 202 5.17 -0.56 25.28
CA VAL A 202 3.89 -0.83 24.64
C VAL A 202 3.14 0.48 24.40
N THR A 203 2.97 1.31 25.44
CA THR A 203 2.24 2.58 25.35
C THR A 203 2.92 3.57 24.40
N ASP A 204 4.26 3.68 24.41
CA ASP A 204 5.01 4.55 23.50
C ASP A 204 4.79 4.12 22.04
N THR A 205 4.87 2.82 21.78
CA THR A 205 4.69 2.26 20.42
C THR A 205 3.26 2.49 19.92
N LEU A 206 2.26 2.21 20.75
CA LEU A 206 0.85 2.40 20.42
C LEU A 206 0.51 3.89 20.24
N SER A 207 1.11 4.79 21.04
CA SER A 207 0.89 6.23 20.97
C SER A 207 1.29 6.83 19.62
N THR A 208 2.20 6.20 18.88
CA THR A 208 2.59 6.64 17.52
C THR A 208 1.43 6.68 16.53
N LEU A 209 0.33 5.96 16.81
CA LEU A 209 -0.85 5.90 15.95
C LEU A 209 -1.85 7.03 16.24
N LEU A 210 -1.82 7.62 17.44
CA LEU A 210 -2.78 8.65 17.86
C LEU A 210 -2.84 9.87 16.93
N PRO A 211 -1.70 10.44 16.45
CA PRO A 211 -1.75 11.57 15.52
C PRO A 211 -2.45 11.21 14.20
N LYS A 212 -2.24 10.00 13.69
CA LYS A 212 -2.87 9.55 12.44
C LYS A 212 -4.36 9.26 12.62
N ILE A 213 -4.77 8.75 13.78
CA ILE A 213 -6.18 8.55 14.12
C ILE A 213 -6.88 9.92 14.31
N SER A 214 -6.19 10.88 14.93
CA SER A 214 -6.66 12.26 15.04
C SER A 214 -6.90 12.88 13.65
N TYR A 215 -5.93 12.73 12.74
CA TYR A 215 -6.08 13.16 11.35
C TYR A 215 -7.22 12.41 10.62
N LEU A 216 -7.35 11.10 10.80
CA LEU A 216 -8.49 10.36 10.26
C LEU A 216 -9.83 10.97 10.70
N SER A 217 -9.93 11.46 11.94
CA SER A 217 -11.14 12.12 12.44
C SER A 217 -11.44 13.49 11.81
N THR A 218 -10.52 14.11 11.06
CA THR A 218 -10.78 15.37 10.35
C THR A 218 -11.32 15.16 8.94
N LEU A 219 -11.19 13.94 8.40
CA LEU A 219 -11.67 13.62 7.06
C LEU A 219 -13.19 13.43 7.02
N PRO A 220 -13.86 13.67 5.88
CA PRO A 220 -15.27 13.33 5.70
C PRO A 220 -15.51 11.85 5.99
N THR A 221 -16.56 11.52 6.77
CA THR A 221 -16.86 10.15 7.27
C THR A 221 -15.79 9.51 8.15
N GLY A 222 -14.65 10.17 8.35
CA GLY A 222 -13.50 9.72 9.12
C GLY A 222 -13.74 9.51 10.61
N PRO A 223 -14.56 10.33 11.32
CA PRO A 223 -14.84 10.14 12.74
C PRO A 223 -15.35 8.73 13.09
N ALA A 224 -16.18 8.10 12.25
CA ALA A 224 -16.66 6.73 12.47
C ALA A 224 -15.52 5.70 12.46
N PHE A 225 -14.60 5.81 11.50
CA PHE A 225 -13.42 4.94 11.44
C PHE A 225 -12.42 5.20 12.57
N ALA A 226 -12.24 6.46 12.96
CA ALA A 226 -11.37 6.86 14.07
C ALA A 226 -11.89 6.31 15.41
N PHE A 227 -13.21 6.33 15.63
CA PHE A 227 -13.85 5.77 16.82
C PHE A 227 -13.50 4.28 16.99
N GLU A 228 -13.67 3.49 15.94
CA GLU A 228 -13.33 2.06 15.97
C GLU A 228 -11.82 1.81 16.12
N SER A 229 -10.99 2.66 15.53
CA SER A 229 -9.53 2.56 15.64
C SER A 229 -9.03 2.81 17.07
N LEU A 230 -9.63 3.76 17.81
CA LEU A 230 -9.29 4.01 19.21
C LEU A 230 -9.71 2.85 20.13
N ILE A 231 -10.85 2.21 19.86
CA ILE A 231 -11.29 1.03 20.64
C ILE A 231 -10.34 -0.14 20.39
N LYS A 232 -9.94 -0.38 19.14
CA LYS A 232 -8.91 -1.38 18.80
C LYS A 232 -7.57 -1.05 19.48
N LEU A 233 -7.20 0.21 19.57
CA LEU A 233 -5.99 0.68 20.26
C LEU A 233 -5.97 0.37 21.74
N ALA A 234 -7.08 0.63 22.42
CA ALA A 234 -7.26 0.21 23.79
C ALA A 234 -7.24 -1.33 23.93
N GLY A 235 -7.86 -2.05 22.99
CA GLY A 235 -7.85 -3.52 22.95
C GLY A 235 -6.44 -4.11 22.88
N ASN A 236 -5.59 -3.58 22.00
CA ASN A 236 -4.20 -4.02 21.86
C ASN A 236 -3.39 -3.77 23.13
N LEU A 237 -3.60 -2.65 23.83
CA LEU A 237 -2.95 -2.44 25.12
C LEU A 237 -3.33 -3.54 26.12
N ASN A 238 -4.63 -3.86 26.21
CA ASN A 238 -5.14 -4.86 27.15
C ASN A 238 -4.62 -6.28 26.86
N SER A 239 -4.32 -6.63 25.60
CA SER A 239 -3.72 -7.93 25.28
C SER A 239 -2.27 -8.08 25.75
N HIS A 240 -1.59 -6.98 26.09
CA HIS A 240 -0.21 -6.99 26.61
C HIS A 240 -0.15 -6.74 28.14
N ASN A 241 -1.27 -6.44 28.80
CA ASN A 241 -1.38 -6.11 30.23
C ASN A 241 -1.53 -7.36 31.14
N SER A 242 -1.13 -8.55 30.72
CA SER A 242 -1.44 -9.80 31.44
C SER A 242 -0.50 -10.16 32.61
N GLY A 243 0.39 -9.25 33.04
CA GLY A 243 1.45 -9.53 34.03
C GLY A 243 1.25 -8.90 35.41
N GLU A 244 2.09 -9.29 36.37
CA GLU A 244 2.25 -8.58 37.64
C GLU A 244 2.86 -7.18 37.38
N GLU A 245 2.01 -6.20 37.13
CA GLU A 245 2.41 -4.83 36.87
C GLU A 245 2.92 -4.13 38.12
N THR A 246 3.97 -3.32 37.96
CA THR A 246 4.43 -2.43 39.04
C THR A 246 3.56 -1.18 39.11
N ASP A 247 3.55 -0.47 40.24
CA ASP A 247 2.86 0.82 40.37
C ASP A 247 3.26 1.84 39.27
N ARG A 248 4.50 1.74 38.78
CA ARG A 248 5.00 2.58 37.68
C ARG A 248 4.37 2.22 36.33
N ASP A 249 4.15 0.94 36.08
CA ASP A 249 3.48 0.47 34.87
C ASP A 249 2.03 0.92 34.86
N HIS A 250 1.34 0.79 36.01
CA HIS A 250 -0.04 1.27 36.18
C HIS A 250 -0.19 2.77 35.88
N ASN A 251 0.74 3.61 36.34
CA ASN A 251 0.70 5.05 36.03
C ASN A 251 0.89 5.31 34.53
N THR A 252 1.83 4.62 33.89
CA THR A 252 2.09 4.77 32.45
C THR A 252 0.88 4.36 31.61
N ILE A 253 0.21 3.28 32.01
CA ILE A 253 -1.01 2.79 31.37
C ILE A 253 -2.18 3.76 31.61
N ALA A 254 -2.31 4.32 32.81
CA ALA A 254 -3.32 5.32 33.12
C ALA A 254 -3.13 6.61 32.30
N GLU A 255 -1.89 7.07 32.11
CA GLU A 255 -1.57 8.20 31.23
C GLU A 255 -1.98 7.91 29.78
N PHE A 256 -1.69 6.71 29.28
CA PHE A 256 -2.10 6.30 27.94
C PHE A 256 -3.62 6.23 27.79
N TYR A 257 -4.35 5.70 28.78
CA TYR A 257 -5.81 5.71 28.79
C TYR A 257 -6.40 7.12 28.81
N THR A 258 -5.74 8.06 29.49
CA THR A 258 -6.14 9.47 29.50
C THR A 258 -5.97 10.07 28.11
N ALA A 259 -4.82 9.85 27.45
CA ALA A 259 -4.59 10.31 26.09
C ALA A 259 -5.56 9.67 25.07
N LEU A 260 -5.92 8.39 25.25
CA LEU A 260 -6.95 7.72 24.46
C LEU A 260 -8.33 8.35 24.65
N ASP A 261 -8.70 8.68 25.89
CA ASP A 261 -10.00 9.30 26.20
C ASP A 261 -10.09 10.72 25.63
N ASP A 262 -8.99 11.49 25.69
CA ASP A 262 -8.92 12.82 25.07
C ASP A 262 -9.15 12.76 23.55
N ALA A 263 -8.51 11.79 22.88
CA ALA A 263 -8.70 11.56 21.45
C ALA A 263 -10.12 11.07 21.13
N MET A 264 -10.66 10.16 21.95
CA MET A 264 -12.00 9.61 21.79
C MET A 264 -13.07 10.67 21.98
N GLU A 265 -12.94 11.55 22.98
CA GLU A 265 -13.89 12.62 23.23
C GLU A 265 -13.99 13.55 22.02
N MET A 266 -12.85 13.92 21.43
CA MET A 266 -12.82 14.72 20.21
C MET A 266 -13.55 14.02 19.05
N VAL A 267 -13.32 12.73 18.85
CA VAL A 267 -13.97 11.93 17.80
C VAL A 267 -15.48 11.83 18.04
N VAL A 268 -15.89 11.52 19.27
CA VAL A 268 -17.30 11.43 19.69
C VAL A 268 -18.02 12.74 19.42
N ARG A 269 -17.44 13.89 19.81
CA ARG A 269 -18.04 15.21 19.57
C ARG A 269 -18.28 15.47 18.08
N LYS A 270 -17.32 15.11 17.22
CA LYS A 270 -17.47 15.24 15.77
C LYS A 270 -18.55 14.32 15.21
N ARG A 271 -18.62 13.05 15.65
CA ARG A 271 -19.69 12.13 15.24
C ARG A 271 -21.06 12.63 15.67
N LEU A 272 -21.20 13.09 16.92
CA LEU A 272 -22.46 13.67 17.40
C LEU A 272 -22.89 14.89 16.58
N ALA A 273 -21.94 15.73 16.14
CA ALA A 273 -22.24 16.85 15.24
C ALA A 273 -22.73 16.36 13.88
N ALA A 274 -22.05 15.39 13.26
CA ALA A 274 -22.46 14.80 11.98
C ALA A 274 -23.85 14.13 12.06
N VAL A 275 -24.18 13.48 13.17
CA VAL A 275 -25.52 12.91 13.42
C VAL A 275 -26.58 14.01 13.53
N ALA A 276 -26.27 15.12 14.22
CA ALA A 276 -27.18 16.26 14.35
C ALA A 276 -27.43 16.97 13.01
N GLU A 277 -26.43 16.97 12.12
CA GLU A 277 -26.52 17.49 10.75
C GLU A 277 -27.22 16.52 9.79
N GLY A 278 -27.41 15.25 10.17
CA GLY A 278 -28.07 14.21 9.37
C GLY A 278 -27.14 13.46 8.42
N ASP A 279 -25.84 13.72 8.49
CA ASP A 279 -24.81 13.11 7.64
C ASP A 279 -24.43 11.68 8.08
N GLU A 280 -24.70 11.33 9.33
CA GLU A 280 -24.37 10.03 9.90
C GLU A 280 -25.55 9.44 10.69
N HIS A 281 -25.81 8.14 10.51
CA HIS A 281 -26.67 7.39 11.41
C HIS A 281 -25.81 6.63 12.43
N TRP A 282 -25.89 7.03 13.70
CA TRP A 282 -25.13 6.40 14.78
C TRP A 282 -26.01 6.00 15.96
N GLU A 283 -26.00 4.71 16.30
CA GLU A 283 -26.71 4.16 17.46
C GLU A 283 -25.89 4.34 18.76
N VAL A 284 -25.76 5.59 19.21
CA VAL A 284 -24.96 5.99 20.38
C VAL A 284 -25.21 5.08 21.59
N ALA A 285 -26.49 4.80 21.92
CA ALA A 285 -26.87 3.98 23.05
C ALA A 285 -26.33 2.53 23.01
N LYS A 286 -26.06 1.96 21.82
CA LYS A 286 -25.42 0.63 21.71
C LYS A 286 -23.94 0.70 22.04
N ASP A 287 -23.26 1.72 21.52
CA ASP A 287 -21.83 1.92 21.77
C ASP A 287 -21.55 2.34 23.23
N VAL A 288 -22.42 3.13 23.87
CA VAL A 288 -22.34 3.40 25.31
C VAL A 288 -22.33 2.09 26.10
N ARG A 289 -23.31 1.20 25.86
CA ARG A 289 -23.39 -0.09 26.57
C ARG A 289 -22.17 -0.98 26.30
N ARG A 290 -21.68 -0.98 25.07
CA ARG A 290 -20.47 -1.72 24.68
C ARG A 290 -19.25 -1.22 25.47
N LEU A 291 -19.03 0.08 25.53
CA LEU A 291 -17.90 0.68 26.25
C LEU A 291 -18.01 0.48 27.77
N GLU A 292 -19.20 0.62 28.35
CA GLU A 292 -19.45 0.39 29.78
C GLU A 292 -19.22 -1.07 30.19
N LYS A 293 -19.63 -2.02 29.34
CA LYS A 293 -19.37 -3.46 29.57
C LYS A 293 -17.86 -3.72 29.61
N THR A 294 -17.12 -3.16 28.67
CA THR A 294 -15.66 -3.28 28.65
C THR A 294 -15.01 -2.58 29.85
N ALA A 295 -15.45 -1.37 30.21
CA ALA A 295 -14.96 -0.66 31.38
C ALA A 295 -15.16 -1.45 32.68
N THR A 296 -16.31 -2.13 32.82
CA THR A 296 -16.61 -2.98 33.97
C THR A 296 -15.66 -4.18 34.05
N PHE A 297 -15.40 -4.83 32.91
CA PHE A 297 -14.46 -5.94 32.82
C PHE A 297 -13.04 -5.49 33.20
N LEU A 298 -12.52 -4.44 32.56
CA LEU A 298 -11.16 -3.96 32.79
C LEU A 298 -10.94 -3.44 34.22
N ARG A 299 -11.97 -2.86 34.85
CA ARG A 299 -11.91 -2.46 36.25
C ARG A 299 -11.77 -3.66 37.19
N LYS A 300 -12.47 -4.75 36.91
CA LYS A 300 -12.48 -5.96 37.75
C LYS A 300 -11.20 -6.78 37.57
N GLU A 301 -10.80 -7.01 36.32
CA GLU A 301 -9.71 -7.93 35.99
C GLU A 301 -8.34 -7.25 35.92
N MET A 302 -8.28 -5.95 35.58
CA MET A 302 -7.02 -5.25 35.26
C MET A 302 -6.86 -3.93 36.05
N ASN A 303 -7.73 -3.64 37.02
CA ASN A 303 -7.73 -2.40 37.82
C ASN A 303 -7.71 -1.09 36.97
N VAL A 304 -8.16 -1.14 35.72
CA VAL A 304 -8.26 0.04 34.86
C VAL A 304 -9.49 0.86 35.27
N ARG A 305 -9.27 2.06 35.80
CA ARG A 305 -10.35 2.92 36.32
C ARG A 305 -10.92 3.88 35.29
N ASN A 306 -10.11 4.31 34.32
CA ASN A 306 -10.38 5.44 33.43
C ASN A 306 -10.60 5.01 31.96
N TYR A 307 -11.38 3.95 31.73
CA TYR A 307 -11.70 3.53 30.37
C TYR A 307 -12.77 4.44 29.75
N PHE A 308 -12.35 5.39 28.93
CA PHE A 308 -13.20 6.32 28.17
C PHE A 308 -14.24 7.09 29.01
N LEU A 309 -13.86 7.53 30.21
CA LEU A 309 -14.79 8.15 31.16
C LEU A 309 -15.42 9.45 30.60
N ARG A 310 -14.59 10.37 30.10
CA ARG A 310 -15.05 11.65 29.55
C ARG A 310 -15.86 11.46 28.28
N SER A 311 -15.41 10.55 27.42
CA SER A 311 -16.12 10.19 26.20
C SER A 311 -17.51 9.65 26.48
N LEU A 312 -17.65 8.75 27.47
CA LEU A 312 -18.94 8.23 27.90
C LEU A 312 -19.87 9.33 28.42
N ASP A 313 -19.35 10.28 29.19
CA ASP A 313 -20.15 11.41 29.69
C ASP A 313 -20.68 12.28 28.55
N VAL A 314 -19.87 12.54 27.51
CA VAL A 314 -20.30 13.25 26.30
C VAL A 314 -21.37 12.47 25.53
N MET A 315 -21.19 11.16 25.37
CA MET A 315 -22.17 10.31 24.66
C MET A 315 -23.53 10.29 25.39
N ARG A 316 -23.52 10.14 26.72
CA ARG A 316 -24.75 10.15 27.55
C ARG A 316 -25.43 11.51 27.58
N GLY A 317 -24.65 12.59 27.62
CA GLY A 317 -25.17 13.95 27.66
C GLY A 317 -26.04 14.32 26.46
N ASN A 318 -25.82 13.69 25.30
CA ASN A 318 -26.59 13.92 24.09
C ASN A 318 -27.84 13.03 23.97
N ASP A 319 -27.80 11.80 24.50
CA ASP A 319 -28.99 10.91 24.59
C ASP A 319 -30.11 11.57 25.43
N LEU A 320 -29.76 12.36 26.45
CA LEU A 320 -30.72 13.10 27.27
C LEU A 320 -31.33 14.34 26.58
N ARG A 321 -30.70 14.85 25.51
CA ARG A 321 -31.25 15.96 24.71
C ARG A 321 -32.07 15.48 23.51
N GLY A 322 -31.80 14.28 22.99
CA GLY A 322 -32.55 13.67 21.88
C GLY A 322 -33.94 13.12 22.24
N LEU A 323 -34.24 12.92 23.53
CA LEU A 323 -35.53 12.38 24.01
C LEU A 323 -36.53 13.46 24.51
N GLY A 324 -36.24 14.75 24.32
CA GLY A 324 -37.13 15.85 24.74
C GLY A 324 -38.27 16.20 23.78
N GLY A 325 -38.42 15.49 22.65
CA GLY A 325 -39.36 15.82 21.57
C GLY A 325 -40.60 14.92 21.48
N GLN A 326 -40.86 14.05 22.45
CA GLN A 326 -42.04 13.18 22.42
C GLN A 326 -43.16 13.76 23.28
N HIS A 327 -43.95 14.60 22.62
CA HIS A 327 -45.37 14.87 22.82
C HIS A 327 -46.03 14.06 23.97
N LEU A 328 -46.10 14.64 25.17
CA LEU A 328 -47.05 14.19 26.19
C LEU A 328 -48.47 14.54 25.68
N PRO A 329 -49.40 13.58 25.55
CA PRO A 329 -50.79 13.93 25.34
C PRO A 329 -51.36 14.46 26.66
N ALA A 330 -51.72 15.74 26.64
CA ALA A 330 -52.55 16.36 27.65
C ALA A 330 -54.01 15.92 27.50
N GLY A 331 -54.62 15.57 28.63
CA GLY A 331 -56.08 15.52 28.83
C GLY A 331 -56.68 14.11 28.75
N SER A 332 -57.69 13.75 29.53
CA SER A 332 -58.42 14.40 30.61
C SER A 332 -59.48 13.40 31.13
N HIS A 333 -60.04 13.63 32.33
CA HIS A 333 -61.26 13.02 32.90
C HIS A 333 -61.15 11.52 33.28
N GLY A 334 -61.38 11.05 34.50
CA GLY A 334 -62.12 11.59 35.64
C GLY A 334 -63.27 10.65 35.98
N GLN A 335 -63.15 9.83 37.03
CA GLN A 335 -64.27 9.37 37.88
C GLN A 335 -63.69 8.77 39.19
N PRO A 336 -64.28 9.06 40.36
CA PRO A 336 -63.89 8.51 41.66
C PRO A 336 -64.71 7.24 41.97
N TYR A 337 -64.07 6.22 42.54
CA TYR A 337 -64.83 5.15 43.21
C TYR A 337 -64.88 5.42 44.71
N SER A 338 -66.12 5.60 45.14
CA SER A 338 -66.58 5.72 46.51
C SER A 338 -66.38 4.41 47.28
N SER A 339 -66.26 4.55 48.58
CA SER A 339 -66.38 3.52 49.62
C SER A 339 -67.68 2.73 49.49
N ASP A 340 -67.64 1.42 49.75
CA ASP A 340 -68.46 0.76 50.79
C ASP A 340 -68.32 -0.78 50.78
N SER A 341 -68.22 -1.33 52.01
CA SER A 341 -68.75 -2.61 52.54
C SER A 341 -68.46 -3.93 51.77
N VAL A 342 -67.99 -5.03 52.35
CA VAL A 342 -68.26 -5.75 53.63
C VAL A 342 -67.02 -6.55 54.02
#